data_AF-T0ZJC5-F1
#
_entry.id   AF-T0ZJC5-F1
#
_cell.length_a   1.000
_cell.length_b   1.000
_cell.length_c   1.000
_cell.angle_alpha   90.00
_cell.angle_beta   90.00
_cell.angle_gamma   90.00
#
_symmetry.space_group_name_H-M   'P 1'
#
loop_
_entity.id
_entity.type
_entity.pdbx_description
1 polymer ?
#
loop_
_entity_poly.entity_id
_entity_poly.type
_entity_poly.pdbx_seq_one_letter_code
_entity_poly.pdbx_strand_id
1 'polypeptide(L)'
;KDPRASDTLYVDHLIAPLSVNTMPEKTLLAALDHGTFDAPMATTGDAHERELQRFAALGLAVEPLGQTLQQEGAAAFVASWNSLLQSIAQRMRKAS
;
A
#
# COMPACT_ATOMS: atom_id res chain seq x y z
N LYS A 1 -7.52 4.72 -0.75
CA LYS A 1 -8.36 3.56 -0.36
C LYS A 1 -9.80 3.90 -0.74
N ASP A 2 -10.27 3.41 -1.89
CA ASP A 2 -11.65 3.64 -2.35
C ASP A 2 -12.56 2.55 -1.74
N PRO A 3 -13.61 2.90 -0.98
CA PRO A 3 -14.57 1.92 -0.44
C PRO A 3 -15.32 1.11 -1.51
N ARG A 4 -15.34 1.58 -2.76
CA ARG A 4 -15.99 0.91 -3.88
C ARG A 4 -15.08 -0.08 -4.60
N ALA A 5 -13.77 -0.04 -4.34
CA ALA A 5 -12.84 -1.03 -4.86
C ALA A 5 -13.06 -2.37 -4.14
N SER A 6 -12.79 -3.48 -4.82
CA SER A 6 -12.73 -4.79 -4.15
C SER A 6 -11.76 -4.73 -2.98
N ASP A 7 -12.14 -5.27 -1.83
CA ASP A 7 -11.27 -5.38 -0.67
C ASP A 7 -10.17 -6.43 -0.83
N THR A 8 -10.23 -7.25 -1.89
CA THR A 8 -9.20 -8.19 -2.34
C THR A 8 -8.36 -7.69 -3.51
N LEU A 9 -8.63 -6.49 -4.06
CA LEU A 9 -8.03 -5.96 -5.30
C LEU A 9 -6.50 -6.17 -5.40
N TYR A 10 -5.77 -5.81 -4.35
CA TYR A 10 -4.30 -5.90 -4.35
C TYR A 10 -3.78 -7.32 -4.10
N VAL A 11 -4.60 -8.21 -3.54
CA VAL A 11 -4.22 -9.62 -3.34
C VAL A 11 -4.41 -10.37 -4.66
N ASP A 12 -5.54 -10.16 -5.33
CA ASP A 12 -5.89 -10.87 -6.55
C ASP A 12 -4.97 -10.52 -7.73
N HIS A 13 -4.53 -9.26 -7.82
CA HIS A 13 -3.83 -8.76 -9.00
C HIS A 13 -2.32 -8.56 -8.83
N LEU A 14 -1.74 -8.78 -7.65
CA LEU A 14 -0.30 -8.62 -7.40
C LEU A 14 0.42 -9.94 -7.07
N ILE A 15 -0.04 -11.02 -7.70
CA ILE A 15 0.56 -12.35 -7.56
C ILE A 15 1.76 -12.43 -8.50
N ALA A 16 2.96 -12.67 -7.97
CA ALA A 16 4.18 -12.84 -8.77
C ALA A 16 5.14 -13.82 -8.08
N PRO A 17 5.98 -14.55 -8.85
CA PRO A 17 7.02 -15.38 -8.26
C PRO A 17 7.98 -14.56 -7.38
N LEU A 18 8.41 -15.15 -6.26
CA LEU A 18 9.39 -14.54 -5.34
C LEU A 18 8.94 -13.22 -4.69
N SER A 19 7.63 -12.95 -4.61
CA SER A 19 7.08 -11.78 -3.90
C SER A 19 6.36 -12.18 -2.60
N VAL A 20 6.21 -11.20 -1.71
CA VAL A 20 5.38 -11.31 -0.50
C VAL A 20 4.42 -10.15 -0.48
N ASN A 21 3.15 -10.44 -0.18
CA ASN A 21 2.14 -9.41 0.08
C ASN A 21 1.82 -9.38 1.58
N THR A 22 2.27 -8.33 2.26
CA THR A 22 1.92 -8.08 3.67
C THR A 22 0.60 -7.34 3.73
N MET A 23 -0.43 -8.01 4.24
CA MET A 23 -1.79 -7.51 4.26
C MET A 23 -2.40 -7.51 5.67
N PRO A 24 -3.40 -6.66 5.94
CA PRO A 24 -4.19 -6.75 7.17
C PRO A 24 -4.97 -8.06 7.26
N GLU A 25 -5.25 -8.54 8.48
CA GLU A 25 -6.04 -9.76 8.72
C GLU A 25 -7.40 -9.72 8.03
N LYS A 26 -8.11 -8.58 8.07
CA LYS A 26 -9.39 -8.42 7.36
C LYS A 26 -9.25 -8.69 5.85
N THR A 27 -8.18 -8.19 5.23
CA THR A 27 -7.93 -8.40 3.80
C THR A 27 -7.59 -9.86 3.52
N LEU A 28 -6.83 -10.51 4.41
CA LEU A 28 -6.56 -11.95 4.32
C LEU A 28 -7.86 -12.77 4.38
N LEU A 29 -8.75 -12.47 5.33
CA LEU A 29 -10.04 -13.15 5.48
C LEU A 29 -10.94 -12.94 4.25
N ALA A 30 -11.00 -11.73 3.70
CA ALA A 30 -11.73 -11.46 2.46
C ALA A 30 -11.16 -12.24 1.27
N ALA A 31 -9.84 -12.32 1.14
CA ALA A 31 -9.19 -13.10 0.08
C ALA A 31 -9.47 -14.60 0.22
N LEU A 32 -9.56 -15.13 1.44
CA LEU A 32 -9.94 -16.53 1.69
C LEU A 32 -11.42 -16.81 1.36
N ASP A 33 -12.31 -15.84 1.59
CA ASP A 33 -13.75 -15.99 1.35
C ASP A 33 -14.09 -15.91 -0.15
N HIS A 34 -13.56 -14.90 -0.84
CA HIS A 34 -13.97 -14.58 -2.21
C HIS A 34 -12.85 -14.02 -3.11
N GLY A 35 -11.58 -14.30 -2.80
CA GLY A 35 -10.47 -13.97 -3.70
C GLY A 35 -10.52 -14.79 -4.99
N THR A 36 -10.14 -14.19 -6.12
CA THR A 36 -10.18 -14.85 -7.44
C THR A 36 -8.84 -15.45 -7.84
N PHE A 37 -7.73 -14.89 -7.35
CA PHE A 37 -6.35 -15.35 -7.58
C PHE A 37 -6.08 -15.81 -9.03
N ASP A 38 -6.11 -14.87 -9.98
CA ASP A 38 -5.81 -15.13 -11.38
C ASP A 38 -4.35 -15.61 -11.60
N ALA A 39 -3.98 -15.89 -12.86
CA ALA A 39 -2.61 -16.25 -13.20
C ALA A 39 -1.60 -15.20 -12.70
N PRO A 40 -0.40 -15.61 -12.23
CA PRO A 40 0.63 -14.68 -11.80
C PRO A 40 0.92 -13.63 -12.87
N MET A 41 1.16 -12.40 -12.44
CA MET A 41 1.59 -11.32 -13.32
C MET A 41 2.82 -11.75 -14.12
N ALA A 42 2.87 -11.33 -15.38
CA ALA A 42 4.04 -11.50 -16.20
C ALA A 42 5.25 -10.81 -15.53
N THR A 43 6.35 -11.53 -15.39
CA THR A 43 7.60 -11.00 -14.82
C THR A 43 8.45 -10.24 -15.83
N THR A 44 8.04 -10.25 -17.11
CA THR A 44 8.69 -9.55 -18.22
C THR A 44 7.62 -8.95 -19.16
N GLY A 45 7.94 -7.83 -19.79
CA GLY A 45 7.07 -7.15 -20.76
C GLY A 45 6.88 -5.66 -20.49
N ASP A 46 6.23 -4.98 -21.43
CA ASP A 46 5.95 -3.54 -21.44
C ASP A 46 4.47 -3.21 -21.16
N ALA A 47 3.70 -4.19 -20.65
CA ALA A 47 2.25 -4.08 -20.53
C ALA A 47 1.79 -2.83 -19.75
N HIS A 48 2.61 -2.38 -18.78
CA HIS A 48 2.33 -1.20 -17.95
C HIS A 48 2.89 0.10 -18.52
N GLU A 49 3.87 0.04 -19.43
CA GLU A 49 4.60 1.20 -19.95
C GLU A 49 3.66 2.17 -20.69
N ARG A 50 2.76 1.64 -21.52
CA ARG A 50 1.76 2.46 -22.22
C ARG A 50 0.84 3.21 -21.27
N GLU A 51 0.43 2.58 -20.17
CA GLU A 51 -0.46 3.22 -19.20
C GLU A 51 0.28 4.30 -18.39
N LEU A 52 1.53 4.03 -18.00
CA LEU A 52 2.39 5.02 -17.33
C LEU A 52 2.67 6.23 -18.22
N GLN A 53 2.89 6.03 -19.53
CA GLN A 53 3.06 7.12 -20.48
C GLN A 53 1.80 7.98 -20.62
N ARG A 54 0.60 7.37 -20.59
CA ARG A 54 -0.67 8.12 -20.59
C ARG A 54 -0.81 8.99 -19.35
N PHE A 55 -0.46 8.47 -18.17
CA PHE A 55 -0.45 9.26 -16.94
C PHE A 55 0.59 10.39 -16.98
N ALA A 56 1.79 10.11 -17.47
CA ALA A 56 2.83 11.12 -17.62
C ALA A 56 2.40 12.26 -18.56
N ALA A 57 1.70 11.95 -19.65
CA ALA A 57 1.14 12.96 -20.56
C ALA A 57 0.06 13.86 -19.91
N LEU A 58 -0.56 13.39 -18.83
CA LEU A 58 -1.49 14.16 -17.99
C LEU A 58 -0.80 14.90 -16.82
N GLY A 59 0.54 14.86 -16.77
CA GLY A 59 1.34 15.47 -15.69
C GLY A 59 1.51 14.60 -14.45
N LEU A 60 1.06 13.33 -14.49
CA LEU A 60 1.19 12.38 -13.38
C LEU A 60 2.42 11.50 -13.57
N ALA A 61 3.60 12.13 -13.58
CA ALA A 61 4.87 11.41 -13.70
C ALA A 61 5.18 10.63 -12.40
N VAL A 62 5.66 9.39 -12.56
CA VAL A 62 5.96 8.47 -11.45
C VAL A 62 7.02 9.03 -10.51
N GLU A 63 8.10 9.60 -11.06
CA GLU A 63 9.25 10.04 -10.26
C GLU A 63 8.89 11.19 -9.29
N PRO A 64 8.31 12.33 -9.73
CA PRO A 64 7.88 13.38 -8.80
C PRO A 64 6.83 12.89 -7.80
N LEU A 65 5.86 12.09 -8.23
CA LEU A 65 4.83 11.55 -7.34
C LEU A 65 5.43 10.61 -6.28
N GLY A 66 6.39 9.78 -6.69
CA GLY A 66 7.14 8.90 -5.79
C GLY A 66 7.90 9.68 -4.73
N GLN A 67 8.55 10.79 -5.10
CA GLN A 67 9.24 11.66 -4.16
C GLN A 67 8.27 12.27 -3.13
N THR A 68 7.11 12.76 -3.59
CA THR A 68 6.06 13.26 -2.69
C THR A 68 5.59 12.18 -1.72
N LEU A 69 5.20 11.01 -2.23
CA LEU A 69 4.71 9.90 -1.39
C LEU A 69 5.75 9.41 -0.39
N GLN A 70 7.03 9.39 -0.76
CA GLN A 70 8.12 9.03 0.14
C GLN A 70 8.28 10.04 1.28
N GLN A 71 8.25 11.35 0.97
CA GLN A 71 8.35 12.41 1.97
C GLN A 71 7.15 12.38 2.94
N GLU A 72 5.94 12.27 2.41
CA GLU A 72 4.71 12.16 3.19
C GLU A 72 4.71 10.91 4.08
N GLY A 73 5.14 9.76 3.54
CA GLY A 73 5.26 8.52 4.30
C GLY A 73 6.25 8.62 5.45
N ALA A 74 7.42 9.22 5.23
CA ALA A 74 8.41 9.46 6.27
C ALA A 74 7.87 10.38 7.37
N ALA A 75 7.20 11.48 7.00
CA ALA A 75 6.57 12.40 7.94
C ALA A 75 5.47 11.72 8.78
N ALA A 76 4.61 10.91 8.13
CA ALA A 76 3.55 10.16 8.81
C ALA A 76 4.11 9.13 9.80
N PHE A 77 5.23 8.48 9.46
CA PHE A 77 5.90 7.54 10.35
C PHE A 77 6.46 8.23 11.59
N VAL A 78 7.17 9.36 11.42
CA VAL A 78 7.68 10.18 12.54
C VAL A 78 6.54 10.66 13.44
N ALA A 79 5.44 11.13 12.85
CA ALA A 79 4.26 11.56 13.60
C ALA A 79 3.66 10.41 14.44
N SER A 80 3.53 9.22 13.84
CA SER A 80 3.02 8.02 14.52
C SER A 80 3.93 7.60 15.68
N TRP A 81 5.24 7.67 15.50
CA TRP A 81 6.22 7.38 16.55
C TRP A 81 6.12 8.35 17.73
N ASN A 82 6.04 9.66 17.45
CA ASN A 82 5.89 10.67 18.48
C ASN A 82 4.56 10.51 19.25
N SER A 83 3.48 10.18 18.55
CA SER A 83 2.18 9.87 19.18
C SER A 83 2.26 8.65 20.11
N LEU A 84 3.00 7.61 19.72
CA LEU A 84 3.25 6.45 20.57
C LEU A 84 4.02 6.83 21.85
N LEU A 85 5.10 7.60 21.73
CA LEU A 85 5.89 8.05 22.89
C LEU A 85 5.07 8.92 23.85
N GLN A 86 4.25 9.83 23.32
CA GLN A 86 3.35 10.64 24.13
C GLN A 86 2.34 9.77 24.89
N SER A 87 1.77 8.76 24.22
CA SER A 87 0.82 7.82 24.84
C SER A 87 1.46 7.05 25.99
N ILE A 88 2.71 6.61 25.82
CA ILE A 88 3.49 5.94 26.88
C ILE A 88 3.72 6.90 28.06
N ALA A 89 4.20 8.12 27.79
CA ALA A 89 4.48 9.12 28.82
C ALA A 89 3.23 9.53 29.60
N GLN A 90 2.05 9.56 28.96
CA GLN A 90 0.78 9.81 29.64
C GLN A 90 0.40 8.65 30.58
N ARG A 91 0.59 7.41 30.15
CA ARG A 91 0.31 6.23 30.99
C ARG A 91 1.24 6.18 32.21
N MET A 92 2.52 6.47 32.05
CA MET A 92 3.48 6.51 33.16
C MET A 92 3.09 7.54 34.22
N ARG A 93 2.68 8.75 33.80
CA ARG A 93 2.22 9.81 34.71
C ARG A 93 0.94 9.47 35.47
N LYS A 94 0.04 8.68 34.89
CA LYS A 94 -1.20 8.22 35.56
C LYS A 94 -0.95 7.10 36.58
N ALA A 95 0.17 6.39 36.44
CA ALA A 95 0.53 5.28 37.33
C ALA A 95 1.43 5.72 38.51
N SER A 96 1.90 6.98 38.50
CA SER A 96 2.60 7.64 39.61
C SER A 96 1.61 8.43 40.45
#